data_AF-A0A6S7G5C6-F1
#
_entry.id   AF-A0A6S7G5C6-F1
#
_cell.length_a   1.000
_cell.length_b   1.000
_cell.length_c   1.000
_cell.angle_alpha   90.00
_cell.angle_beta   90.00
_cell.angle_gamma   90.00
#
_symmetry.space_group_name_H-M   'P 1'
#
loop_
_entity.id
_entity.type
_entity.pdbx_description
1 polymer ?
#
loop_
_entity_poly.entity_id
_entity_poly.type
_entity_poly.pdbx_seq_one_letter_code
_entity_poly.pdbx_strand_id
1 'polypeptide(L)'
;MEENEIPRAVIEAAENGDCKLRPDIIWSHMSSIKGPDGQKRFAKLSKIALLVLTIPHSNAEEERVFSMIRQNKTSFRSSLDEQETLGSIMTIKMEMANQPVPKGGVFKFPPSVLSDAKKATSKYNKAHSSR
;
A
#
# COMPACT_ATOMS: atom_id res chain seq x y z
N MET A 1 -31.12 -17.73 -26.86
CA MET A 1 -29.88 -17.99 -26.10
C MET A 1 -28.80 -17.33 -26.92
N GLU A 2 -28.41 -16.09 -26.60
CA GLU A 2 -27.43 -15.34 -27.39
C GLU A 2 -26.05 -15.49 -26.77
N GLU A 3 -25.11 -16.04 -27.54
CA GLU A 3 -23.72 -16.37 -27.19
C GLU A 3 -22.78 -15.16 -27.01
N ASN A 4 -23.29 -13.95 -26.78
CA ASN A 4 -22.51 -12.71 -26.86
C ASN A 4 -22.21 -12.05 -25.49
N GLU A 5 -21.93 -12.83 -24.43
CA GLU A 5 -21.65 -12.25 -23.10
C GLU A 5 -20.16 -12.10 -22.75
N ILE A 6 -19.24 -12.63 -23.56
CA ILE A 6 -17.80 -12.50 -23.28
C ILE A 6 -17.15 -11.79 -24.47
N PRO A 7 -16.55 -10.59 -24.29
CA PRO A 7 -15.85 -9.90 -25.35
C PRO A 7 -14.81 -10.82 -25.99
N ARG A 8 -14.83 -10.91 -27.33
CA ARG A 8 -13.99 -11.82 -28.12
C ARG A 8 -12.49 -11.74 -27.76
N ALA A 9 -12.03 -10.54 -27.41
CA ALA A 9 -10.67 -10.27 -26.95
C ALA A 9 -10.29 -11.00 -25.64
N VAL A 10 -11.25 -11.29 -24.76
CA VAL A 10 -11.02 -12.03 -23.51
C VAL A 10 -10.86 -13.52 -23.77
N ILE A 11 -11.63 -14.07 -24.73
CA ILE A 11 -11.53 -15.47 -25.15
C ILE A 11 -10.18 -15.71 -25.84
N GLU A 12 -9.83 -14.83 -26.78
CA GLU A 12 -8.59 -14.92 -27.55
C GLU A 12 -7.33 -14.74 -26.67
N ALA A 13 -7.40 -13.93 -25.62
CA ALA A 13 -6.30 -13.80 -24.65
C ALA A 13 -6.16 -15.02 -23.73
N ALA A 14 -7.25 -15.73 -23.43
CA ALA A 14 -7.24 -16.95 -22.63
C ALA A 14 -6.70 -18.15 -23.42
N GLU A 15 -7.06 -18.27 -24.69
CA GLU A 15 -6.66 -19.39 -25.56
C GLU A 15 -5.18 -19.33 -25.96
N ASN A 16 -4.59 -18.13 -26.08
CA ASN A 16 -3.19 -17.95 -26.46
C ASN A 16 -2.19 -18.08 -25.29
N GLY A 17 -2.66 -18.37 -24.07
CA GLY A 17 -1.80 -18.47 -22.87
C GLY A 17 -1.12 -17.16 -22.44
N ASP A 18 -1.35 -16.07 -23.17
CA ASP A 18 -0.79 -14.74 -22.94
C ASP A 18 -1.84 -13.84 -22.29
N CYS A 19 -2.40 -14.30 -21.16
CA CYS A 19 -3.37 -13.52 -20.40
C CYS A 19 -2.64 -12.46 -19.57
N LYS A 20 -2.11 -11.42 -20.25
CA LYS A 20 -1.42 -10.26 -19.65
C LYS A 20 -2.33 -9.35 -18.80
N LEU A 21 -3.60 -9.70 -18.64
CA LEU A 21 -4.56 -8.92 -17.88
C LEU A 21 -4.37 -9.20 -16.40
N ARG A 22 -4.16 -8.13 -15.61
CA ARG A 22 -3.99 -8.29 -14.17
C ARG A 22 -5.27 -8.91 -13.56
N PRO A 23 -5.16 -9.95 -12.71
CA PRO A 23 -6.31 -10.63 -12.14
C PRO A 23 -7.31 -9.72 -11.43
N ASP A 24 -6.85 -8.64 -10.80
CA ASP A 24 -7.72 -7.66 -10.12
C ASP A 24 -8.67 -6.96 -11.09
N ILE A 25 -8.21 -6.68 -12.32
CA ILE A 25 -9.03 -6.04 -13.36
C ILE A 25 -10.11 -7.00 -13.84
N ILE A 26 -9.76 -8.28 -14.04
CA ILE A 26 -10.69 -9.32 -14.48
C ILE A 26 -11.79 -9.52 -13.42
N TRP A 27 -11.42 -9.73 -12.16
CA TRP A 27 -12.39 -9.95 -11.10
C TRP A 27 -13.23 -8.71 -10.78
N SER A 28 -12.66 -7.51 -10.95
CA SER A 28 -13.41 -6.26 -10.90
C SER A 28 -14.49 -6.20 -11.98
N HIS A 29 -14.15 -6.54 -13.23
CA HIS A 29 -15.12 -6.64 -14.32
C HIS A 29 -16.20 -7.70 -14.04
N MET A 30 -15.81 -8.90 -13.61
CA MET A 30 -16.77 -9.95 -13.25
C MET A 30 -17.72 -9.51 -12.12
N SER A 31 -17.29 -8.60 -11.24
CA SER A 31 -18.12 -8.06 -10.16
C SER A 31 -19.20 -7.08 -10.63
N SER A 32 -19.09 -6.53 -11.85
CA SER A 32 -20.05 -5.59 -12.43
C SER A 32 -21.07 -6.24 -13.36
N ILE A 33 -20.82 -7.49 -13.79
CA ILE A 33 -21.76 -8.26 -14.62
C ILE A 33 -23.06 -8.52 -13.86
N LYS A 34 -24.18 -8.15 -14.48
CA LYS A 34 -25.53 -8.35 -13.96
C LYS A 34 -26.25 -9.43 -14.75
N GLY A 35 -27.07 -10.22 -14.06
CA GLY A 35 -28.00 -11.14 -14.71
C GLY A 35 -29.27 -10.44 -15.21
N PRO A 36 -30.19 -11.19 -15.84
CA PRO A 36 -31.48 -10.68 -16.33
C PRO A 36 -32.31 -9.99 -15.24
N ASP A 37 -32.17 -10.45 -13.99
CA ASP A 37 -32.88 -9.94 -12.82
C ASP A 37 -32.26 -8.63 -12.27
N GLY A 38 -31.26 -8.07 -12.96
CA GLY A 38 -30.52 -6.87 -12.54
C GLY A 38 -29.54 -7.09 -11.38
N GLN A 39 -29.52 -8.28 -10.78
CA GLN A 39 -28.62 -8.66 -9.70
C GLN A 39 -27.22 -9.02 -10.22
N LYS A 40 -26.19 -8.78 -9.40
CA LYS A 40 -24.81 -9.16 -9.75
C LYS A 40 -24.68 -10.67 -9.89
N ARG A 41 -24.28 -11.13 -11.08
CA ARG A 41 -24.21 -12.55 -11.43
C ARG A 41 -23.20 -13.33 -10.58
N PHE A 42 -22.07 -12.70 -10.25
CA PHE A 42 -20.96 -13.31 -9.49
C PHE A 42 -20.67 -12.61 -8.15
N ALA A 43 -21.70 -12.11 -7.47
CA ALA A 43 -21.54 -11.26 -6.28
C ALA A 43 -20.60 -11.83 -5.19
N LYS A 44 -20.76 -13.11 -4.86
CA LYS A 44 -19.93 -13.78 -3.84
C LYS A 44 -18.55 -14.15 -4.37
N LEU A 45 -18.48 -14.70 -5.58
CA LEU A 45 -17.25 -15.20 -6.18
C LEU A 45 -16.26 -14.06 -6.44
N SER A 46 -16.70 -12.97 -7.05
CA SER A 46 -15.82 -11.82 -7.31
C SER A 46 -15.31 -11.19 -6.02
N LYS A 47 -16.11 -11.19 -4.94
CA LYS A 47 -15.69 -10.68 -3.63
C LYS A 47 -14.59 -11.55 -3.01
N ILE A 48 -14.74 -12.88 -3.08
CA ILE A 48 -13.73 -13.82 -2.59
C ILE A 48 -12.44 -13.70 -3.41
N ALA A 49 -12.54 -13.64 -4.74
CA ALA A 49 -11.38 -13.54 -5.60
C ALA A 49 -10.60 -12.23 -5.37
N LEU A 50 -11.30 -11.10 -5.28
CA LEU A 50 -10.66 -9.81 -4.94
C LEU A 50 -10.02 -9.85 -3.55
N LEU A 51 -10.64 -10.50 -2.56
CA LEU A 51 -10.06 -10.67 -1.23
C LEU A 51 -8.78 -11.50 -1.28
N VAL A 52 -8.77 -12.62 -1.99
CA VAL A 52 -7.57 -13.46 -2.15
C VAL A 52 -6.42 -12.65 -2.77
N LEU A 53 -6.73 -11.78 -3.74
CA LEU A 53 -5.74 -10.89 -4.35
C LEU A 53 -5.20 -9.79 -3.44
N THR A 54 -5.84 -9.52 -2.29
CA THR A 54 -5.28 -8.62 -1.27
C THR A 54 -4.30 -9.31 -0.33
N ILE A 55 -4.20 -10.63 -0.37
CA ILE A 55 -3.24 -11.38 0.44
C ILE A 55 -1.87 -11.23 -0.23
N PRO A 56 -0.86 -10.66 0.46
CA PRO A 56 0.48 -10.54 -0.09
C PRO A 56 1.02 -11.94 -0.39
N HIS A 57 1.48 -12.13 -1.64
CA HIS A 57 1.91 -13.44 -2.13
C HIS A 57 3.32 -13.83 -1.66
N SER A 58 4.02 -12.93 -0.94
CA SER A 58 5.37 -13.12 -0.43
C SER A 58 5.63 -12.23 0.78
N ASN A 59 6.48 -12.72 1.69
CA ASN A 59 6.93 -12.02 2.87
C ASN A 59 7.94 -10.89 2.57
N ALA A 60 8.35 -10.71 1.31
CA ALA A 60 9.44 -9.80 0.95
C ALA A 60 9.21 -8.33 1.35
N GLU A 61 7.95 -7.85 1.29
CA GLU A 61 7.61 -6.49 1.71
C GLU A 61 7.67 -6.32 3.22
N GLU A 62 7.21 -7.32 3.97
CA GLU A 62 7.29 -7.38 5.43
C GLU A 62 8.75 -7.51 5.90
N GLU A 63 9.57 -8.33 5.24
CA GLU A 63 11.00 -8.44 5.51
C GLU A 63 11.74 -7.13 5.24
N ARG A 64 11.35 -6.38 4.21
CA ARG A 64 11.88 -5.04 3.94
C ARG A 64 11.54 -4.07 5.08
N VAL A 65 10.31 -4.14 5.60
CA VAL A 65 9.86 -3.40 6.79
C VAL A 65 10.69 -3.78 8.02
N PHE A 66 10.88 -5.07 8.28
CA PHE A 66 11.67 -5.55 9.42
C PHE A 66 13.15 -5.20 9.31
N SER A 67 13.73 -5.27 8.11
CA SER A 67 15.11 -4.84 7.87
C SER A 67 15.29 -3.35 8.19
N MET A 68 14.35 -2.51 7.77
CA MET A 68 14.39 -1.08 8.09
C MET A 68 14.22 -0.82 9.59
N ILE A 69 13.33 -1.53 10.28
CA ILE A 69 13.22 -1.47 11.75
C ILE A 69 14.56 -1.88 12.38
N ARG A 70 15.15 -3.00 11.94
CA ARG A 70 16.43 -3.51 12.46
C ARG A 70 17.58 -2.53 12.28
N GLN A 71 17.66 -1.82 11.14
CA GLN A 71 18.68 -0.80 10.89
C GLN A 71 18.54 0.43 11.81
N ASN A 72 17.30 0.82 12.12
CA ASN A 72 17.01 1.95 13.02
C ASN A 72 17.10 1.56 14.51
N LYS A 73 16.90 0.28 14.82
CA LYS A 73 17.08 -0.32 16.14
C LYS A 73 18.55 -0.57 16.47
N THR A 74 19.31 -1.07 15.49
CA THR A 74 20.67 -1.57 15.69
C THR A 74 21.56 -1.23 14.49
N SER A 75 22.66 -0.54 14.77
CA SER A 75 23.90 -0.39 13.98
C SER A 75 24.17 0.94 13.27
N PHE A 76 23.19 1.79 12.91
CA PHE A 76 23.50 2.98 12.08
C PHE A 76 23.08 4.36 12.60
N ARG A 77 22.24 4.49 13.62
CA ARG A 77 21.95 5.76 14.34
C ARG A 77 21.60 5.47 15.80
N SER A 78 21.63 6.51 16.64
CA SER A 78 21.15 6.49 18.03
C SER A 78 19.90 5.63 18.16
N SER A 79 20.01 4.48 18.83
CA SER A 79 18.94 3.49 19.04
C SER A 79 17.64 4.21 19.37
N LEU A 80 16.72 4.27 18.41
CA LEU A 80 15.44 4.94 18.61
C LEU A 80 14.58 4.10 19.54
N ASP A 81 13.84 4.75 20.43
CA ASP A 81 12.89 4.05 21.30
C ASP A 81 11.85 3.32 20.45
N GLU A 82 11.66 2.02 20.72
CA GLU A 82 10.83 1.14 19.91
C GLU A 82 9.34 1.48 20.00
N GLN A 83 8.87 1.83 21.20
CA GLN A 83 7.45 1.97 21.49
C GLN A 83 6.92 3.36 21.10
N GLU A 84 7.72 4.40 21.26
CA GLU A 84 7.29 5.76 20.98
C GLU A 84 7.81 6.25 19.62
N THR A 85 9.12 6.39 19.46
CA THR A 85 9.69 7.16 18.34
C THR A 85 9.76 6.34 17.06
N LEU A 86 10.33 5.13 17.12
CA LEU A 86 10.49 4.26 15.95
C LEU A 86 9.13 3.78 15.45
N GLY A 87 8.24 3.37 16.36
CA GLY A 87 6.86 2.99 16.04
C GLY A 87 6.08 4.11 15.34
N SER A 88 6.17 5.35 15.85
CA SER A 88 5.51 6.50 15.22
C SER A 88 6.06 6.83 13.84
N ILE A 89 7.39 6.83 13.69
CA ILE A 89 8.05 7.10 12.39
C ILE A 89 7.66 6.01 11.37
N MET A 90 7.67 4.75 11.79
CA MET A 90 7.37 3.63 10.90
C MET A 90 5.91 3.64 10.46
N THR A 91 4.97 3.93 11.37
CA THR A 91 3.55 4.09 11.06
C THR A 91 3.31 5.16 9.99
N ILE A 92 3.90 6.34 10.16
CA ILE A 92 3.78 7.44 9.19
C ILE A 92 4.40 7.02 7.84
N LYS A 93 5.54 6.34 7.85
CA LYS A 93 6.25 5.91 6.65
C LYS A 93 5.48 4.82 5.87
N MET A 94 4.80 3.91 6.57
CA MET A 94 3.92 2.92 5.94
C MET A 94 2.67 3.56 5.36
N GLU A 95 2.03 4.48 6.09
CA GLU A 95 0.86 5.22 5.59
C GLU A 95 1.19 6.00 4.32
N MET A 96 2.35 6.66 4.28
CA MET A 96 2.86 7.34 3.08
C MET A 96 3.08 6.39 1.89
N ALA A 97 3.44 5.12 2.14
CA ALA A 97 3.67 4.14 1.09
C ALA A 97 2.37 3.52 0.56
N ASN A 98 1.34 3.42 1.40
CA ASN A 98 0.04 2.85 1.07
C ASN A 98 -0.91 3.84 0.40
N GLN A 99 -0.71 5.15 0.59
CA GLN A 99 -1.48 6.15 -0.13
C GLN A 99 -0.98 6.28 -1.58
N PRO A 100 -1.89 6.36 -2.58
CA PRO A 100 -1.54 6.90 -3.88
C PRO A 100 -1.27 8.39 -3.68
N VAL A 101 -0.06 8.74 -3.25
CA VAL A 101 0.32 10.12 -3.04
C VAL A 101 0.06 10.83 -4.38
N PRO A 102 -0.84 11.84 -4.44
CA PRO A 102 -0.96 12.65 -5.65
C PRO A 102 0.46 13.15 -5.94
N LYS A 103 0.98 12.95 -7.15
CA LYS A 103 2.34 13.36 -7.55
C LYS A 103 2.69 14.72 -6.90
N GLY A 104 3.50 14.73 -5.82
CA GLY A 104 3.85 15.93 -5.05
C GLY A 104 3.13 16.19 -3.71
N GLY A 105 2.32 15.25 -3.19
CA GLY A 105 1.61 15.38 -1.91
C GLY A 105 2.54 15.28 -0.71
N VAL A 106 3.08 16.42 -0.26
CA VAL A 106 3.82 16.51 1.00
C VAL A 106 2.86 16.18 2.15
N PHE A 107 3.12 15.12 2.92
CA PHE A 107 2.41 14.85 4.16
C PHE A 107 2.49 16.09 5.06
N LYS A 108 1.35 16.73 5.28
CA LYS A 108 1.27 17.95 6.09
C LYS A 108 1.24 17.56 7.55
N PHE A 109 2.40 17.58 8.19
CA PHE A 109 2.48 17.48 9.64
C PHE A 109 1.71 18.64 10.30
N PRO A 110 1.06 18.42 11.46
CA PRO A 110 0.47 19.49 12.23
C PRO A 110 1.50 20.61 12.50
N PRO A 111 1.12 21.89 12.42
CA PRO A 111 2.03 23.01 12.68
C PRO A 111 2.71 22.93 14.05
N SER A 112 2.03 22.38 15.05
CA SER A 112 2.55 22.12 16.40
C SER A 112 3.77 21.19 16.38
N VAL A 113 3.64 20.03 15.73
CA VAL A 113 4.71 19.02 15.59
C VAL A 113 5.93 19.61 14.89
N LEU A 114 5.72 20.37 13.81
CA LEU A 114 6.82 21.05 13.11
C LEU A 114 7.51 22.10 13.99
N SER A 115 6.74 22.85 14.78
CA SER A 115 7.29 23.85 15.69
C SER A 115 8.12 23.22 16.80
N ASP A 116 7.68 22.09 17.35
CA ASP A 116 8.35 21.40 18.45
C ASP A 116 9.60 20.67 17.95
N ALA A 117 9.54 20.02 16.78
CA ALA A 117 10.71 19.44 16.13
C ALA A 117 11.79 20.49 15.85
N LYS A 118 11.40 21.67 15.35
CA LYS A 118 12.32 22.80 15.11
C LYS A 118 12.94 23.31 16.41
N LYS A 119 12.15 23.45 17.49
CA LYS A 119 12.66 23.85 18.81
C LYS A 119 13.67 22.85 19.37
N ALA A 120 13.34 21.56 19.33
CA ALA A 120 14.22 20.48 19.79
C ALA A 120 15.55 20.48 19.01
N THR A 121 15.49 20.59 17.69
CA THR A 121 16.67 20.67 16.81
C THR A 121 17.50 21.92 17.12
N SER A 122 16.87 23.08 17.28
CA SER A 122 17.56 24.32 17.63
C SER A 122 18.28 24.22 18.97
N LYS A 123 17.64 23.61 19.99
CA LYS A 123 18.23 23.39 21.31
C LYS A 123 19.45 22.48 21.25
N TYR A 124 19.34 21.36 20.52
CA TYR A 124 20.46 20.44 20.32
C TYR A 124 21.64 21.13 19.62
N ASN A 125 21.38 21.83 18.52
CA ASN A 125 22.41 22.52 17.74
C ASN A 125 23.12 23.58 18.58
N LYS A 126 22.38 24.38 19.38
CA LYS A 126 22.99 25.36 20.28
C LYS A 126 23.87 24.70 21.35
N ALA A 127 23.42 23.59 21.93
CA ALA A 127 24.19 22.86 22.93
C ALA A 127 25.48 22.22 22.37
N HIS A 128 25.54 21.97 21.05
CA HIS A 128 26.67 21.34 20.37
C HIS A 128 27.33 22.26 19.34
N SER A 129 27.08 23.58 19.43
CA SER A 129 27.58 24.58 18.49
C SER A 129 29.06 24.94 18.72
N SER A 130 29.66 24.49 19.82
CA SER A 130 31.06 24.74 20.17
C SER A 130 31.92 23.51 19.88
N ARG A 131 32.60 23.55 18.73
CA ARG A 131 33.90 22.94 18.46
C ARG A 131 34.78 23.96 17.79
#